data_AF-A0A528N6M5-F1
#
_entry.id   AF-A0A528N6M5-F1
#
_cell.length_a   1.000
_cell.length_b   1.000
_cell.length_c   1.000
_cell.angle_alpha   90.00
_cell.angle_beta   90.00
_cell.angle_gamma   90.00
#
_symmetry.space_group_name_H-M   'P 1'
#
loop_
_entity.id
_entity.type
_entity.pdbx_description
1 polymer ?
#
loop_
_entity_poly.entity_id
_entity_poly.type
_entity_poly.pdbx_seq_one_letter_code
_entity_poly.pdbx_strand_id
1 'polypeptide(L)'
;KEVLVLAMCYCGDLHEGEKATQRLRAIGTPIADVVGPNPFTGWEQAFDPLLTPGARNYWKSHDFTELSDSAIEVVTAAIPGLPGPECEIFFAHVGGAAGRVTADATAFPQRSAHFVMNVHARWREPELDRACIDWA
;
A
#
# COMPACT_ATOMS: atom_id res chain seq x y z
N LYS A 1 6.83 4.22 -16.73
CA LYS A 1 6.00 3.01 -16.84
C LYS A 1 5.49 2.72 -15.46
N GLU A 2 4.20 2.60 -15.35
CA GLU A 2 3.47 2.30 -14.13
C GLU A 2 3.74 0.83 -13.77
N VAL A 3 3.84 0.56 -12.48
CA VAL A 3 4.11 -0.78 -11.95
C VAL A 3 3.12 -1.08 -10.84
N LEU A 4 2.74 -2.36 -10.71
CA LEU A 4 2.05 -2.87 -9.54
C LEU A 4 3.09 -3.53 -8.63
N VAL A 5 3.19 -3.05 -7.40
CA VAL A 5 4.11 -3.61 -6.40
C VAL A 5 3.29 -4.38 -5.37
N LEU A 6 3.60 -5.67 -5.21
CA LEU A 6 3.03 -6.50 -4.16
C LEU A 6 4.04 -6.67 -3.02
N ALA A 7 3.91 -5.80 -2.02
CA ALA A 7 4.70 -5.85 -0.79
C ALA A 7 4.10 -6.88 0.18
N MET A 8 4.91 -7.82 0.68
CA MET A 8 4.46 -8.83 1.64
C MET A 8 5.53 -9.14 2.69
N CYS A 9 5.08 -9.44 3.90
CA CYS A 9 5.92 -9.85 5.02
C CYS A 9 5.27 -11.02 5.76
N TYR A 10 6.04 -12.07 6.01
CA TYR A 10 5.66 -13.15 6.91
C TYR A 10 6.56 -13.11 8.15
N CYS A 11 5.96 -12.86 9.31
CA CYS A 11 6.66 -12.83 10.59
C CYS A 11 6.60 -14.21 11.25
N GLY A 12 7.61 -15.05 11.02
CA GLY A 12 7.67 -16.38 11.60
C GLY A 12 8.77 -17.25 11.01
N ASP A 13 8.54 -18.56 11.04
CA ASP A 13 9.44 -19.54 10.42
C ASP A 13 9.53 -19.33 8.90
N LEU A 14 10.74 -19.46 8.34
CA LEU A 14 11.00 -19.19 6.93
C LEU A 14 10.34 -20.22 6.00
N HIS A 15 10.28 -21.49 6.39
CA HIS A 15 9.68 -22.53 5.56
C HIS A 15 8.16 -22.39 5.51
N GLU A 16 7.54 -22.04 6.64
CA GLU A 16 6.12 -21.71 6.68
C GLU A 16 5.80 -20.41 5.93
N GLY A 17 6.70 -19.42 5.97
CA GLY A 17 6.57 -18.19 5.18
C GLY A 17 6.61 -18.41 3.67
N GLU A 18 7.50 -19.30 3.20
CA GLU A 18 7.55 -19.71 1.79
C GLU A 18 6.20 -20.32 1.35
N LYS A 19 5.65 -21.24 2.15
CA LYS A 19 4.33 -21.85 1.87
C LYS A 19 3.22 -20.81 1.89
N ALA A 20 3.21 -19.93 2.89
CA ALA A 20 2.16 -18.92 3.06
C ALA A 20 2.12 -17.90 1.92
N THR A 21 3.29 -17.54 1.38
CA THR A 21 3.42 -16.54 0.30
C THR A 21 3.30 -17.13 -1.09
N GLN A 22 3.38 -18.46 -1.24
CA GLN A 22 3.40 -19.16 -2.54
C GLN A 22 2.27 -18.72 -3.48
N ARG A 23 1.03 -18.62 -2.98
CA ARG A 23 -0.12 -18.23 -3.81
C ARG A 23 -0.02 -16.80 -4.33
N LEU A 24 0.48 -15.89 -3.51
CA LEU A 24 0.69 -14.48 -3.89
C LEU A 24 1.81 -14.36 -4.92
N ARG A 25 2.90 -15.11 -4.73
CA ARG A 25 4.04 -15.13 -5.64
C ARG A 25 3.74 -15.81 -6.99
N ALA A 26 2.71 -16.66 -7.03
CA ALA A 26 2.24 -17.30 -8.26
C ALA A 26 1.31 -16.42 -9.11
N ILE A 27 1.02 -15.18 -8.69
CA ILE A 27 0.18 -14.25 -9.45
C ILE A 27 0.95 -13.72 -10.66
N GLY A 28 0.47 -14.04 -11.86
CA GLY A 28 1.00 -13.48 -13.11
C GLY A 28 2.47 -13.84 -13.37
N THR A 29 3.21 -12.91 -13.97
CA THR A 29 4.65 -13.06 -14.23
C THR A 29 5.33 -11.77 -13.78
N PRO A 30 6.04 -11.77 -12.63
CA PRO A 30 6.59 -10.55 -12.06
C PRO A 30 7.76 -10.01 -12.90
N ILE A 31 7.91 -8.69 -12.93
CA ILE A 31 9.09 -8.02 -13.50
C ILE A 31 10.34 -8.32 -12.64
N ALA A 32 10.15 -8.35 -11.32
CA ALA A 32 11.16 -8.72 -10.34
C ALA A 32 10.50 -9.45 -9.16
N ASP A 33 11.15 -10.49 -8.64
CA ASP A 33 10.81 -11.14 -7.38
C ASP A 33 12.00 -10.96 -6.42
N VAL A 34 11.76 -10.24 -5.34
CA VAL A 34 12.74 -9.94 -4.30
C VAL A 34 12.30 -10.47 -2.92
N VAL A 35 11.31 -11.37 -2.89
CA VAL A 35 10.87 -12.00 -1.65
C VAL A 35 11.94 -12.96 -1.14
N GLY A 36 12.33 -12.80 0.12
CA GLY A 36 13.32 -13.66 0.76
C GLY A 36 13.50 -13.34 2.24
N PRO A 37 14.35 -14.11 2.95
CA PRO A 37 14.67 -13.85 4.35
C PRO A 37 15.26 -12.44 4.51
N ASN A 38 14.70 -11.66 5.42
CA ASN A 38 15.12 -10.29 5.66
C ASN A 38 15.01 -9.99 7.17
N PRO A 39 16.00 -9.33 7.80
CA PRO A 39 15.80 -8.75 9.12
C PRO A 39 14.54 -7.88 9.16
N PHE A 40 13.75 -8.00 10.22
CA PHE A 40 12.49 -7.25 10.33
C PHE A 40 12.71 -5.73 10.22
N THR A 41 13.77 -5.20 10.82
CA THR A 41 14.14 -3.78 10.67
C THR A 41 14.54 -3.40 9.24
N GLY A 42 15.09 -4.34 8.47
CA GLY A 42 15.36 -4.13 7.04
C GLY A 42 14.07 -4.02 6.23
N TRP A 43 13.04 -4.79 6.58
CA TRP A 43 11.70 -4.68 5.99
C TRP A 43 11.04 -3.34 6.33
N GLU A 44 11.06 -2.94 7.61
CA GLU A 44 10.47 -1.67 8.06
C GLU A 44 11.08 -0.45 7.35
N GLN A 45 12.35 -0.53 6.94
CA GLN A 45 13.07 0.55 6.25
C GLN A 45 13.05 0.45 4.72
N ALA A 46 12.43 -0.58 4.14
CA ALA A 46 12.53 -0.87 2.71
C ALA A 46 12.01 0.27 1.82
N PHE A 47 11.09 1.09 2.32
CA PHE A 47 10.48 2.21 1.61
C PHE A 47 11.07 3.58 1.98
N ASP A 48 11.94 3.67 2.98
CA ASP A 48 12.57 4.93 3.42
C ASP A 48 13.18 5.74 2.26
N PRO A 49 13.89 5.12 1.28
CA PRO A 49 14.47 5.87 0.16
C PRO A 49 13.43 6.54 -0.76
N LEU A 50 12.18 6.08 -0.76
CA LEU A 50 11.09 6.68 -1.55
C LEU A 50 10.49 7.91 -0.87
N LEU A 51 10.66 8.04 0.45
CA LEU A 51 9.97 9.03 1.28
C LEU A 51 10.92 10.07 1.90
N THR A 52 12.00 10.41 1.21
CA THR A 52 13.02 11.37 1.67
C THR A 52 12.46 12.76 2.01
N PRO A 53 13.05 13.51 2.95
CA PRO A 53 12.57 14.85 3.29
C PRO A 53 12.53 15.84 2.10
N GLY A 54 11.76 16.92 2.26
CA GLY A 54 11.71 18.03 1.30
C GLY A 54 10.67 17.90 0.19
N ALA A 55 9.80 16.89 0.24
CA ALA A 55 8.67 16.79 -0.69
C ALA A 55 7.44 17.53 -0.18
N ARG A 56 6.59 17.89 -1.14
CA ARG A 56 5.23 18.36 -0.98
C ARG A 56 4.31 17.15 -1.05
N ASN A 57 3.29 17.08 -0.19
CA ASN A 57 2.43 15.91 -0.06
C ASN A 57 0.97 16.33 0.11
N TYR A 58 0.06 15.61 -0.53
CA TYR A 58 -1.38 15.73 -0.32
C TYR A 58 -2.03 14.37 -0.48
N TRP A 59 -2.66 13.88 0.60
CA TRP A 59 -3.15 12.51 0.67
C TRP A 59 -4.65 12.46 0.93
N LYS A 60 -5.31 11.51 0.27
CA LYS A 60 -6.67 11.06 0.61
C LYS A 60 -6.61 9.62 1.06
N SER A 61 -7.44 9.27 2.05
CA SER A 61 -7.54 7.90 2.54
C SER A 61 -8.99 7.48 2.66
N HIS A 62 -9.23 6.18 2.48
CA HIS A 62 -10.53 5.58 2.66
C HIS A 62 -10.39 4.11 3.08
N ASP A 63 -11.29 3.67 3.96
CA ASP A 63 -11.33 2.29 4.45
C ASP A 63 -12.41 1.50 3.70
N PHE A 64 -12.09 0.27 3.34
CA PHE A 64 -12.95 -0.63 2.57
C PHE A 64 -13.13 -1.95 3.30
N THR A 65 -14.35 -2.35 3.61
CA THR A 65 -14.60 -3.71 4.13
C THR A 65 -14.30 -4.79 3.09
N GLU A 66 -14.39 -4.44 1.80
CA GLU A 66 -14.06 -5.30 0.67
C GLU A 66 -13.52 -4.47 -0.51
N LEU A 67 -12.63 -5.05 -1.32
CA LEU A 67 -12.23 -4.48 -2.60
C LEU A 67 -13.09 -5.10 -3.70
N SER A 68 -14.17 -4.42 -4.05
CA SER A 68 -15.06 -4.83 -5.14
C SER A 68 -14.40 -4.61 -6.51
N ASP A 69 -14.88 -5.35 -7.52
CA ASP A 69 -14.41 -5.19 -8.91
C ASP A 69 -14.58 -3.74 -9.40
N SER A 70 -15.69 -3.08 -9.06
CA SER A 70 -15.92 -1.67 -9.41
C SER A 70 -14.92 -0.72 -8.75
N ALA A 71 -14.52 -0.98 -7.49
CA ALA A 71 -13.48 -0.17 -6.84
C ALA A 71 -12.12 -0.36 -7.55
N ILE A 72 -11.78 -1.60 -7.91
CA ILE A 72 -10.56 -1.92 -8.66
C ILE A 72 -10.58 -1.25 -10.04
N GLU A 73 -11.71 -1.25 -10.75
CA GLU A 73 -11.87 -0.57 -12.04
C GLU A 73 -11.62 0.93 -11.92
N VAL A 74 -12.22 1.60 -10.93
CA VAL A 74 -12.04 3.05 -10.71
C VAL A 74 -10.57 3.38 -10.41
N VAL A 75 -9.95 2.61 -9.52
CA VAL A 75 -8.55 2.81 -9.13
C VAL A 75 -7.62 2.62 -10.32
N THR A 76 -7.78 1.52 -11.04
CA THR A 76 -6.91 1.21 -12.19
C THR A 76 -7.09 2.20 -13.33
N ALA A 77 -8.29 2.76 -13.52
CA ALA A 77 -8.54 3.85 -14.47
C ALA A 77 -7.86 5.17 -14.08
N ALA A 78 -7.55 5.40 -12.81
CA ALA A 78 -6.85 6.61 -12.34
C ALA A 78 -5.32 6.53 -12.51
N ILE A 79 -4.74 5.33 -12.61
CA ILE A 79 -3.29 5.10 -12.69
C ILE A 79 -2.61 5.78 -13.90
N PRO A 80 -3.17 5.76 -15.13
CA PRO A 80 -2.56 6.49 -16.26
C PRO A 80 -2.48 8.01 -16.07
N GLY A 81 -3.22 8.56 -15.09
CA GLY A 81 -3.27 9.99 -14.77
C GLY A 81 -2.31 10.44 -13.67
N LEU A 82 -1.40 9.58 -13.20
CA LEU A 82 -0.42 9.91 -12.16
C LEU A 82 0.35 11.21 -12.50
N PRO A 83 0.29 12.26 -11.66
CA PRO A 83 0.91 13.55 -11.96
C PRO A 83 2.44 13.53 -12.02
N GLY A 84 3.06 12.56 -11.34
CA GLY A 84 4.51 12.43 -11.26
C GLY A 84 4.96 11.06 -10.72
N PRO A 85 6.26 10.78 -10.78
CA PRO A 85 6.82 9.46 -10.44
C PRO A 85 6.82 9.15 -8.94
N GLU A 86 6.59 10.13 -8.09
CA GLU A 86 6.47 9.97 -6.63
C GLU A 86 4.99 9.80 -6.18
N CYS A 87 4.03 9.76 -7.12
CA CYS A 87 2.61 9.53 -6.80
C CYS A 87 2.24 8.05 -6.91
N GLU A 88 1.37 7.58 -6.01
CA GLU A 88 0.88 6.19 -6.02
C GLU A 88 -0.52 6.06 -5.40
N ILE A 89 -1.19 4.93 -5.66
CA ILE A 89 -2.38 4.50 -4.91
C ILE A 89 -2.00 3.20 -4.20
N PHE A 90 -2.02 3.24 -2.87
CA PHE A 90 -1.60 2.16 -2.00
C PHE A 90 -2.80 1.54 -1.27
N PHE A 91 -2.81 0.21 -1.14
CA PHE A 91 -3.78 -0.52 -0.32
C PHE A 91 -3.05 -1.37 0.72
N ALA A 92 -3.31 -1.10 2.00
CA ALA A 92 -2.92 -1.99 3.10
C ALA A 92 -4.09 -2.92 3.44
N HIS A 93 -3.84 -4.22 3.51
CA HIS A 93 -4.78 -5.14 4.14
C HIS A 93 -4.57 -5.10 5.66
N VAL A 94 -5.54 -4.56 6.39
CA VAL A 94 -5.48 -4.35 7.84
C VAL A 94 -6.55 -5.21 8.52
N GLY A 95 -6.15 -5.91 9.57
CA GLY A 95 -7.05 -6.81 10.29
C GLY A 95 -6.27 -7.71 11.22
N GLY A 96 -6.51 -9.02 11.13
CA GLY A 96 -5.79 -10.02 11.90
C GLY A 96 -5.91 -9.76 13.41
N ALA A 97 -4.79 -9.51 14.08
CA ALA A 97 -4.78 -9.26 15.52
C ALA A 97 -5.55 -7.98 15.92
N ALA A 98 -5.41 -6.91 15.13
CA ALA A 98 -6.06 -5.64 15.44
C ALA A 98 -7.60 -5.75 15.41
N GLY A 99 -8.13 -6.62 14.55
CA GLY A 99 -9.57 -6.82 14.40
C GLY A 99 -10.21 -7.85 15.34
N ARG A 100 -9.42 -8.51 16.21
CA ARG A 100 -9.95 -9.34 17.30
C ARG A 100 -10.30 -8.52 18.55
N VAL A 101 -9.94 -7.24 18.58
CA VAL A 101 -10.26 -6.30 19.68
C VAL A 101 -11.62 -5.67 19.43
N THR A 102 -12.49 -5.63 20.44
CA THR A 102 -13.81 -4.98 20.29
C THR A 102 -13.67 -3.48 20.08
N ALA A 103 -14.58 -2.88 19.30
CA ALA A 103 -14.53 -1.47 18.93
C ALA A 103 -14.60 -0.52 20.13
N ASP A 104 -15.24 -0.93 21.22
CA ASP A 104 -15.40 -0.16 22.45
C ASP A 104 -14.25 -0.31 23.45
N ALA A 105 -13.29 -1.23 23.21
CA ALA A 105 -12.17 -1.46 24.12
C ALA A 105 -11.14 -0.32 24.11
N THR A 106 -11.14 0.53 23.07
CA THR A 106 -10.18 1.64 22.90
C THR A 106 -10.80 2.81 22.16
N ALA A 107 -10.15 3.98 22.16
CA ALA A 107 -10.55 5.12 21.36
C ALA A 107 -10.34 4.94 19.84
N PHE A 108 -9.66 3.88 19.39
CA PHE A 108 -9.48 3.58 17.96
C PHE A 108 -10.69 2.77 17.44
N PRO A 109 -11.52 3.36 16.56
CA PRO A 109 -12.82 2.78 16.21
C PRO A 109 -12.76 1.74 15.09
N GLN A 110 -11.75 1.82 14.20
CA GLN A 110 -11.69 1.02 12.96
C GLN A 110 -11.16 -0.40 13.22
N ARG A 111 -11.97 -1.25 13.86
CA ARG A 111 -11.60 -2.62 14.24
C ARG A 111 -12.04 -3.71 13.25
N SER A 112 -12.92 -3.44 12.30
CA SER A 112 -13.29 -4.45 11.30
C SER A 112 -12.06 -4.88 10.49
N ALA A 113 -12.02 -6.10 9.95
CA ALA A 113 -11.02 -6.41 8.92
C ALA A 113 -11.36 -5.61 7.66
N HIS A 114 -10.40 -4.89 7.10
CA HIS A 114 -10.63 -3.97 5.99
C HIS A 114 -9.34 -3.72 5.21
N PHE A 115 -9.47 -3.06 4.07
CA PHE A 115 -8.37 -2.47 3.34
C PHE A 115 -8.34 -0.97 3.64
N VAL A 116 -7.15 -0.43 3.90
CA VAL A 116 -6.94 1.02 3.99
C VAL A 116 -6.30 1.46 2.70
N MET A 117 -7.01 2.28 1.93
CA MET A 117 -6.45 2.92 0.74
C MET A 117 -5.82 4.25 1.12
N ASN A 118 -4.71 4.58 0.47
CA ASN A 118 -4.23 5.94 0.38
C ASN A 118 -3.96 6.31 -1.08
N VAL A 119 -4.48 7.45 -1.51
CA VAL A 119 -4.04 8.14 -2.72
C VAL A 119 -2.93 9.08 -2.29
N HIS A 120 -1.69 8.70 -2.59
CA HIS A 120 -0.49 9.43 -2.18
C HIS A 120 -0.02 10.32 -3.33
N ALA A 121 -0.46 11.58 -3.33
CA ALA A 121 0.17 12.57 -4.19
C ALA A 121 1.39 13.16 -3.48
N ARG A 122 2.55 13.03 -4.12
CA ARG A 122 3.82 13.53 -3.63
C ARG A 122 4.67 14.07 -4.78
N TRP A 123 5.27 15.23 -4.57
CA TRP A 123 6.00 15.95 -5.62
C TRP A 123 7.03 16.93 -5.02
N ARG A 124 7.88 17.51 -5.86
CA ARG A 124 8.96 18.45 -5.44
C ARG A 124 8.67 19.88 -5.86
N GLU A 125 8.28 20.07 -7.11
CA GLU A 125 8.16 21.39 -7.73
C GLU A 125 6.81 22.05 -7.41
N PRO A 126 6.77 23.29 -6.86
CA PRO A 126 5.52 23.96 -6.52
C PRO A 126 4.52 24.10 -7.68
N GLU A 127 4.99 24.13 -8.92
CA GLU A 127 4.15 24.22 -10.12
C GLU A 127 3.23 23.01 -10.30
N LEU A 128 3.57 21.88 -9.66
CA LEU A 128 2.77 20.66 -9.69
C LEU A 128 1.67 20.62 -8.62
N ASP A 129 1.59 21.62 -7.72
CA ASP A 129 0.64 21.62 -6.60
C ASP A 129 -0.79 21.32 -7.03
N ARG A 130 -1.27 22.06 -8.03
CA ARG A 130 -2.65 21.91 -8.50
C ARG A 130 -2.90 20.56 -9.15
N ALA A 131 -1.99 20.11 -10.01
CA ALA A 131 -2.13 18.82 -10.69
C ALA A 131 -2.14 17.65 -9.69
N CYS A 132 -1.30 17.73 -8.64
CA CYS A 132 -1.22 16.70 -7.60
C CYS A 132 -2.42 16.71 -6.67
N ILE A 133 -2.90 17.89 -6.27
CA ILE A 133 -4.07 18.03 -5.41
C ILE A 133 -5.36 17.63 -6.15
N ASP A 134 -5.51 18.01 -7.42
CA ASP A 134 -6.72 17.72 -8.20
C ASP A 134 -6.82 16.23 -8.57
N TRP A 135 -5.70 15.52 -8.68
CA TRP A 135 -5.67 14.07 -8.95
C TRP A 135 -6.09 13.23 -7.73
N ALA A 136 -5.80 13.69 -6.51
CA ALA A 136 -6.00 12.94 -5.27
C ALA A 136 -7.35 13.17 -4.59
#